data_AF-A5CLQ7-F1
#
_entry.id   AF-A5CLQ7-F1
#
_cell.length_a   1.000
_cell.length_b   1.000
_cell.length_c   1.000
_cell.angle_alpha   90.00
_cell.angle_beta   90.00
_cell.angle_gamma   90.00
#
_symmetry.space_group_name_H-M   'P 1'
#
loop_
_entity.id
_entity.type
_entity.pdbx_description
1 polymer ?
#
loop_
_entity_poly.entity_id
_entity_poly.type
_entity_poly.pdbx_seq_one_letter_code
_entity_poly.pdbx_strand_id
1 'polypeptide(L)'
;MMRRRIEAAPFPDEDVDGDLPGPLPIFIAVIGEATAIGYQTLTTDLTVGAQLGRRLHQRSNRGVRWQAVAASDFTIRTARILLRENPRLVVVDVMIVILGIGDAVRFTTPQRMAHAPHRSARGPAAAPSLR
;
A
#
# COMPACT_ATOMS: atom_id res chain seq x y z
N MET A 1 -3.08 -8.77 19.19
CA MET A 1 -2.38 -7.57 19.70
C MET A 1 -2.04 -6.57 18.59
N MET A 2 -1.33 -6.97 17.53
CA MET A 2 -0.90 -6.07 16.44
C MET A 2 -2.06 -5.39 15.70
N ARG A 3 -3.13 -6.13 15.37
CA ARG A 3 -4.32 -5.57 14.69
C ARG A 3 -4.94 -4.39 15.45
N ARG A 4 -5.17 -4.51 16.77
CA ARG A 4 -5.67 -3.40 17.61
C ARG A 4 -4.71 -2.21 17.65
N ARG A 5 -3.40 -2.44 17.62
CA ARG A 5 -2.39 -1.36 17.59
C ARG A 5 -2.40 -0.62 16.26
N ILE A 6 -2.62 -1.34 15.16
CA ILE A 6 -2.80 -0.74 13.83
C ILE A 6 -4.11 0.06 13.79
N GLU A 7 -5.22 -0.52 14.25
CA GLU A 7 -6.53 0.17 14.28
C GLU A 7 -6.50 1.46 15.13
N ALA A 8 -5.65 1.54 16.16
CA ALA A 8 -5.47 2.72 17.00
C ALA A 8 -4.31 3.63 16.59
N ALA A 9 -3.57 3.29 15.52
CA ALA A 9 -2.44 4.08 15.08
C ALA A 9 -2.92 5.30 14.28
N PRO A 10 -2.16 6.41 14.28
CA PRO A 10 -2.40 7.51 13.37
C PRO A 10 -2.27 7.06 11.91
N PHE A 11 -3.20 7.51 11.09
CA PHE A 11 -3.15 7.51 9.63
C PHE A 11 -3.55 8.91 9.15
N PRO A 12 -3.17 9.30 7.93
CA PRO A 12 -3.74 10.48 7.30
C PRO A 12 -5.27 10.34 7.19
N ASP A 13 -5.99 11.41 7.49
CA ASP A 13 -7.44 11.47 7.26
C ASP A 13 -7.79 11.77 5.78
N GLU A 14 -6.77 12.20 5.02
CA GLU A 14 -6.84 12.57 3.61
C GLU A 14 -6.73 11.34 2.70
N ASP A 15 -7.05 11.52 1.41
CA ASP A 15 -6.71 10.51 0.42
C ASP A 15 -5.19 10.30 0.39
N VAL A 16 -4.76 9.05 0.35
CA VAL A 16 -3.34 8.65 0.33
C VAL A 16 -2.78 8.65 -1.10
N ASP A 17 -3.67 8.67 -2.09
CA ASP A 17 -3.34 8.96 -3.48
C ASP A 17 -3.02 10.46 -3.64
N GLY A 18 -2.37 10.81 -4.73
CA GLY A 18 -2.13 12.23 -5.01
C GLY A 18 -1.41 12.49 -6.31
N ASP A 19 -1.29 13.77 -6.64
CA ASP A 19 -0.58 14.21 -7.82
C ASP A 19 0.16 15.54 -7.61
N LEU A 20 1.18 15.73 -8.44
CA LEU A 20 1.92 16.96 -8.62
C LEU A 20 1.86 17.31 -10.11
N PRO A 21 1.39 18.52 -10.47
CA PRO A 21 1.21 18.90 -11.86
C PRO A 21 2.56 19.02 -12.58
N GLY A 22 2.55 18.80 -13.89
CA GLY A 22 3.72 18.97 -14.74
C GLY A 22 3.63 18.14 -16.02
N PRO A 23 4.55 18.35 -16.97
CA PRO A 23 4.54 17.64 -18.24
C PRO A 23 4.88 16.16 -18.05
N LEU A 24 4.33 15.31 -18.94
CA LEU A 24 4.64 13.88 -19.03
C LEU A 24 4.63 13.20 -17.64
N PRO A 25 3.50 13.00 -16.98
CA PRO A 25 3.49 12.53 -15.60
C PRO A 25 4.20 11.18 -15.42
N ILE A 26 4.89 11.01 -14.29
CA ILE A 26 5.42 9.72 -13.82
C ILE A 26 4.35 9.09 -12.92
N PHE A 27 3.96 7.85 -13.20
CA PHE A 27 2.97 7.11 -12.44
C PHE A 27 3.63 6.17 -11.43
N ILE A 28 3.26 6.30 -10.16
CA ILE A 28 3.82 5.52 -9.05
C ILE A 28 2.71 4.69 -8.40
N ALA A 29 2.98 3.41 -8.13
CA ALA A 29 2.19 2.61 -7.20
C ALA A 29 2.99 2.31 -5.94
N VAL A 30 2.39 2.54 -4.77
CA VAL A 30 2.89 2.07 -3.48
C VAL A 30 1.97 0.96 -3.00
N ILE A 31 2.50 -0.24 -2.88
CA ILE A 31 1.73 -1.43 -2.53
C ILE A 31 2.37 -2.05 -1.32
N GLY A 32 1.56 -2.46 -0.36
CA GLY A 32 2.13 -3.15 0.76
C GLY A 32 1.19 -3.31 1.92
N GLU A 33 1.73 -3.02 3.10
CA GLU A 33 1.01 -3.12 4.35
C GLU A 33 0.53 -1.73 4.82
N ALA A 34 0.17 -1.57 6.09
CA ALA A 34 -0.31 -0.29 6.64
C ALA A 34 0.68 0.87 6.37
N THR A 35 1.97 0.57 6.26
CA THR A 35 3.02 1.54 5.92
C THR A 35 2.91 2.10 4.49
N ALA A 36 2.31 1.37 3.56
CA ALA A 36 2.06 1.86 2.20
C ALA A 36 1.08 3.03 2.19
N ILE A 37 0.16 3.07 3.18
CA ILE A 37 -0.92 4.06 3.30
C ILE A 37 -0.75 4.98 4.51
N GLY A 38 0.48 5.14 5.03
CA GLY A 38 0.77 6.16 6.04
C GLY A 38 0.60 5.73 7.51
N TYR A 39 0.82 4.46 7.86
CA TYR A 39 0.89 4.04 9.26
C TYR A 39 1.83 4.95 10.09
N GLN A 40 1.32 5.47 11.20
CA GLN A 40 2.00 6.42 12.10
C GLN A 40 2.41 7.75 11.44
N THR A 41 1.70 8.15 10.39
CA THR A 41 1.82 9.48 9.81
C THR A 41 0.57 10.30 10.08
N LEU A 42 0.74 11.63 10.17
CA LEU A 42 -0.36 12.56 10.45
C LEU A 42 -0.98 13.15 9.18
N THR A 43 -0.24 13.18 8.07
CA THR A 43 -0.67 13.79 6.81
C THR A 43 -0.22 12.97 5.63
N THR A 44 -0.93 13.05 4.50
CA THR A 44 -0.55 12.32 3.28
C THR A 44 0.84 12.72 2.80
N ASP A 45 1.30 13.93 3.11
CA ASP A 45 2.63 14.45 2.79
C ASP A 45 3.79 13.62 3.35
N LEU A 46 3.55 12.90 4.45
CA LEU A 46 4.55 12.08 5.12
C LEU A 46 4.58 10.63 4.60
N THR A 47 3.64 10.27 3.73
CA THR A 47 3.60 8.94 3.12
C THR A 47 4.79 8.70 2.18
N VAL A 48 5.15 7.44 1.98
CA VAL A 48 6.21 7.06 1.05
C VAL A 48 5.90 7.53 -0.38
N GLY A 49 4.63 7.44 -0.80
CA GLY A 49 4.17 7.90 -2.11
C GLY A 49 4.41 9.38 -2.33
N ALA A 50 3.94 10.23 -1.41
CA ALA A 50 4.13 11.67 -1.50
C ALA A 50 5.62 12.06 -1.40
N GLN A 51 6.39 11.43 -0.51
CA GLN A 51 7.81 11.70 -0.33
C GLN A 51 8.67 11.32 -1.54
N LEU A 52 8.35 10.21 -2.22
CA LEU A 52 9.00 9.86 -3.47
C LEU A 52 8.52 10.78 -4.60
N GLY A 53 7.21 11.04 -4.67
CA GLY A 53 6.61 11.85 -5.72
C GLY A 53 7.21 13.25 -5.79
N ARG A 54 7.37 13.92 -4.64
CA ARG A 54 8.06 15.22 -4.55
C ARG A 54 9.49 15.17 -5.04
N ARG A 55 10.25 14.16 -4.63
CA ARG A 55 11.65 14.00 -5.05
C ARG A 55 11.77 13.78 -6.55
N LEU A 56 10.87 12.99 -7.14
CA LEU A 56 10.85 12.76 -8.59
C LEU A 56 10.41 14.01 -9.35
N HIS A 57 9.38 14.71 -8.87
CA HIS A 57 8.92 15.97 -9.45
C HIS A 57 10.05 17.00 -9.50
N GLN A 58 10.73 17.23 -8.37
CA GLN A 58 11.84 18.18 -8.27
C GLN A 58 13.04 17.83 -9.15
N ARG A 59 13.36 16.53 -9.29
CA ARG A 59 14.56 16.09 -10.05
C ARG A 59 14.32 16.02 -11.55
N SER A 60 13.09 15.72 -11.97
CA SER A 60 12.77 15.49 -13.39
C SER A 60 12.04 16.66 -14.04
N ASN A 61 11.51 17.60 -13.25
CA ASN A 61 10.60 18.66 -13.72
C ASN A 61 9.38 18.11 -14.48
N ARG A 62 8.96 16.88 -14.18
CA ARG A 62 7.78 16.22 -14.74
C ARG A 62 6.64 16.24 -13.73
N GLY A 63 5.41 16.10 -14.22
CA GLY A 63 4.28 15.78 -13.34
C GLY A 63 4.51 14.43 -12.65
N VAL A 64 3.84 14.20 -11.53
CA VAL A 64 3.88 12.91 -10.84
C VAL A 64 2.49 12.57 -10.32
N ARG A 65 2.05 11.34 -10.45
CA ARG A 65 0.83 10.83 -9.82
C ARG A 65 1.15 9.55 -9.09
N TRP A 66 0.68 9.41 -7.85
CA TRP A 66 0.84 8.18 -7.11
C TRP A 66 -0.50 7.64 -6.63
N GLN A 67 -0.52 6.32 -6.47
CA GLN A 67 -1.59 5.60 -5.80
C GLN A 67 -0.99 4.72 -4.70
N ALA A 68 -1.68 4.62 -3.57
CA ALA A 68 -1.25 3.82 -2.43
C ALA A 68 -2.32 2.80 -2.06
N VAL A 69 -1.93 1.53 -1.99
CA VAL A 69 -2.86 0.44 -1.67
C VAL A 69 -2.25 -0.50 -0.64
N ALA A 70 -2.99 -0.75 0.44
CA ALA A 70 -2.61 -1.71 1.46
C ALA A 70 -3.40 -3.03 1.32
N ALA A 71 -2.70 -4.15 1.50
CA ALA A 71 -3.32 -5.47 1.62
C ALA A 71 -4.00 -5.62 2.99
N SER A 72 -5.22 -6.18 2.99
CA SER A 72 -6.14 -6.19 4.14
C SER A 72 -5.67 -6.99 5.36
N ASP A 73 -4.77 -7.97 5.19
CA ASP A 73 -4.23 -8.75 6.31
C ASP A 73 -2.72 -8.60 6.50
N PHE A 74 -2.07 -7.72 5.74
CA PHE A 74 -0.65 -7.43 5.89
C PHE A 74 0.23 -8.68 5.73
N THR A 75 0.04 -9.48 4.68
CA THR A 75 0.91 -10.64 4.40
C THR A 75 1.35 -10.66 2.95
N ILE A 76 2.48 -11.32 2.68
CA ILE A 76 2.99 -11.59 1.33
C ILE A 76 1.94 -12.34 0.50
N ARG A 77 1.14 -13.20 1.13
CA ARG A 77 0.06 -13.93 0.45
C ARG A 77 -1.00 -12.98 -0.11
N THR A 78 -1.54 -12.06 0.69
CA THR A 78 -2.57 -11.14 0.22
C THR A 78 -2.01 -10.07 -0.71
N ALA A 79 -0.76 -9.67 -0.53
CA ALA A 79 -0.09 -8.79 -1.47
C ALA A 79 0.03 -9.40 -2.87
N ARG A 80 0.31 -10.71 -2.99
CA ARG A 80 0.31 -11.40 -4.30
C ARG A 80 -1.06 -11.37 -4.97
N ILE A 81 -2.14 -11.49 -4.19
CA ILE A 81 -3.51 -11.40 -4.70
C ILE A 81 -3.77 -9.98 -5.19
N LEU A 82 -3.46 -8.97 -4.37
CA LEU A 82 -3.61 -7.56 -4.69
C LEU A 82 -2.85 -7.17 -5.97
N LEU A 83 -1.61 -7.64 -6.13
CA LEU A 83 -0.80 -7.40 -7.32
C LEU A 83 -1.40 -8.03 -8.59
N ARG A 84 -2.00 -9.23 -8.48
CA ARG A 84 -2.59 -9.94 -9.63
C ARG A 84 -3.95 -9.40 -10.03
N GLU A 85 -4.77 -9.03 -9.05
CA GLU A 85 -6.18 -8.71 -9.25
C GLU A 85 -6.44 -7.20 -9.41
N ASN A 86 -5.43 -6.34 -9.20
CA ASN A 86 -5.60 -4.90 -9.35
C ASN A 86 -5.17 -4.42 -10.75
N PRO A 87 -6.13 -4.21 -11.68
CA PRO A 87 -5.82 -3.84 -13.06
C PRO A 87 -5.16 -2.46 -13.20
N ARG A 88 -5.27 -1.58 -12.18
CA ARG A 88 -4.65 -0.25 -12.21
C ARG A 88 -3.12 -0.32 -12.13
N LEU A 89 -2.56 -1.40 -11.58
CA LEU A 89 -1.13 -1.57 -11.38
C LEU A 89 -0.36 -1.89 -12.66
N VAL A 90 -1.04 -2.25 -13.75
CA VAL A 90 -0.40 -2.55 -15.04
C VAL A 90 0.12 -1.27 -15.73
N VAL A 91 -0.31 -0.09 -15.27
CA VAL A 91 -0.07 1.20 -15.92
C VAL A 91 0.71 2.15 -15.00
N VAL A 92 1.84 1.68 -14.46
CA VAL A 92 2.75 2.51 -13.64
C VAL A 92 4.18 2.45 -14.15
N ASP A 93 4.91 3.56 -14.00
CA ASP A 93 6.34 3.63 -14.32
C ASP A 93 7.20 3.08 -13.17
N VAL A 94 6.73 3.26 -11.93
CA VAL A 94 7.45 2.86 -10.71
C VAL A 94 6.49 2.15 -9.77
N MET A 95 6.88 0.97 -9.28
CA MET A 95 6.15 0.23 -8.26
C MET A 95 7.03 0.01 -7.03
N ILE A 96 6.56 0.47 -5.87
CA ILE A 96 7.16 0.24 -4.56
C ILE A 96 6.36 -0.87 -3.87
N VAL A 97 7.05 -1.91 -3.43
CA VAL A 97 6.43 -3.03 -2.73
C VAL A 97 7.00 -3.13 -1.31
N ILE A 98 6.16 -2.91 -0.30
CA ILE A 98 6.52 -2.92 1.12
C ILE A 98 5.82 -4.10 1.80
N LEU A 99 6.55 -5.20 2.04
CA LEU A 99 5.98 -6.44 2.56
C LEU A 99 6.83 -7.05 3.68
N GLY A 100 6.19 -7.87 4.50
CA GLY A 100 6.85 -8.81 5.38
C GLY A 100 6.73 -8.47 6.86
N ILE A 101 6.22 -7.29 7.23
CA ILE A 101 6.03 -6.94 8.65
C ILE A 101 4.97 -7.85 9.25
N GLY A 102 3.82 -8.01 8.60
CA GLY A 102 2.78 -8.87 9.14
C GLY A 102 3.10 -10.36 9.05
N ASP A 103 3.97 -10.82 8.14
CA ASP A 103 4.51 -12.18 8.17
C ASP A 103 5.52 -12.39 9.31
N ALA A 104 6.40 -11.42 9.55
CA ALA A 104 7.38 -11.45 10.62
C ALA A 104 6.71 -11.47 12.00
N VAL A 105 5.70 -10.62 12.24
CA VAL A 105 4.95 -10.58 13.50
C VAL A 105 4.15 -11.87 13.75
N ARG A 106 3.82 -12.62 12.68
CA ARG A 106 3.14 -13.91 12.77
C ARG A 106 4.09 -15.11 12.87
N PHE A 107 5.41 -14.86 12.90
CA PHE A 107 6.43 -15.91 12.84
C PHE A 107 6.23 -16.86 11.66
N THR A 108 5.76 -16.35 10.51
CA THR A 108 5.66 -17.14 9.28
C THR A 108 7.07 -17.55 8.88
N THR A 109 7.31 -18.86 8.69
CA THR A 109 8.63 -19.33 8.26
C THR A 109 8.95 -18.84 6.83
N PRO A 110 10.23 -18.56 6.51
CA PRO A 110 10.63 -18.13 5.17
C PRO A 110 10.17 -19.09 4.05
N GLN A 111 10.20 -20.40 4.33
CA GLN A 111 9.72 -21.44 3.41
C GLN A 111 8.22 -21.27 3.11
N ARG A 112 7.41 -20.89 4.11
CA ARG A 112 5.98 -20.67 3.96
C ARG A 112 5.65 -19.34 3.27
N MET A 113 6.51 -18.33 3.40
CA MET A 113 6.43 -17.10 2.59
C MET A 113 6.71 -17.41 1.10
N ALA A 114 7.75 -18.20 0.82
CA ALA A 114 8.14 -18.58 -0.55
C ALA A 114 7.11 -19.48 -1.26
N HIS A 115 6.41 -20.34 -0.53
CA HIS A 115 5.48 -21.33 -1.08
C HIS A 115 4.00 -21.00 -0.86
N ALA A 116 3.65 -19.75 -0.53
CA ALA A 116 2.27 -19.36 -0.20
C ALA A 116 1.28 -19.88 -1.28
N PRO A 117 0.43 -20.88 -0.96
CA PRO A 117 -0.39 -21.54 -1.97
C PRO A 117 -1.55 -20.65 -2.41
N HIS A 118 -1.90 -20.76 -3.69
CA HIS A 118 -2.98 -20.01 -4.33
C HIS A 118 -4.35 -20.60 -3.96
N ARG A 119 -4.88 -20.25 -2.78
CA ARG A 119 -6.30 -20.44 -2.48
C ARG A 119 -7.00 -19.09 -2.46
N SER A 120 -7.98 -18.92 -3.34
CA SER A 120 -8.84 -17.74 -3.47
C SER A 120 -9.43 -17.36 -2.11
N ALA A 121 -9.27 -16.09 -1.74
CA ALA A 121 -9.88 -15.56 -0.53
C ALA A 121 -11.39 -15.43 -0.76
N ARG A 122 -12.22 -15.99 0.15
CA ARG A 122 -13.59 -15.51 0.31
C ARG A 122 -13.51 -14.07 0.79
N GLY A 123 -14.27 -13.17 0.15
CA GLY A 123 -14.25 -11.74 0.41
C GLY A 123 -14.61 -11.37 1.86
N PRO A 124 -14.26 -10.16 2.31
CA PRO A 124 -14.59 -9.69 3.65
C PRO A 124 -16.11 -9.59 3.81
N ALA A 125 -16.63 -10.08 4.94
CA ALA A 125 -18.01 -9.84 5.35
C ALA A 125 -18.24 -8.34 5.52
N ALA A 126 -19.34 -7.83 4.95
CA ALA A 126 -19.77 -6.45 5.08
C ALA A 126 -19.90 -6.03 6.56
N ALA A 127 -19.38 -4.86 6.90
CA ALA A 127 -19.58 -4.27 8.21
C ALA A 127 -21.09 -3.97 8.44
N PRO A 128 -21.62 -4.20 9.65
CA PRO A 128 -23.02 -3.93 9.95
C PRO A 128 -23.28 -2.42 9.96
N SER A 129 -24.35 -2.01 9.27
CA SER A 129 -24.89 -0.67 9.30
C SER A 129 -25.44 -0.34 10.69
N LEU A 130 -24.92 0.71 11.33
CA LEU A 130 -25.54 1.29 12.52
C LEU A 130 -26.82 2.04 12.08
N ARG A 131 -27.93 1.68 12.73
CA ARG A 131 -29.14 2.49 12.83
C ARG A 131 -29.08 3.31 14.11
#